data_AF-A0A4Q3CR64-F1
#
_entry.id   AF-A0A4Q3CR64-F1
#
_cell.length_a   1.000
_cell.length_b   1.000
_cell.length_c   1.000
_cell.angle_alpha   90.00
_cell.angle_beta   90.00
_cell.angle_gamma   90.00
#
_symmetry.space_group_name_H-M   'P 1'
#
loop_
_entity.id
_entity.type
_entity.pdbx_description
1 polymer ?
#
loop_
_entity_poly.entity_id
_entity_poly.type
_entity_poly.pdbx_seq_one_letter_code
_entity_poly.pdbx_strand_id
1 'polypeptide(L)'
;MIVFDLACKKAAHVFEIWFGSSADYEDQKARGLVTCPYCGSADIDKAVMAPNVAAKGNSRSDLGPVPATVPAAANVPTPAQFKEMVAKLAEVQAKMLE
;
A
#
# COMPACT_ATOMS: atom_id res chain seq x y z
N MET A 1 -20.90 -10.55 -2.55
CA MET A 1 -19.69 -9.79 -2.22
C MET A 1 -18.63 -10.14 -3.26
N ILE A 2 -18.13 -9.16 -3.99
CA ILE A 2 -17.14 -9.31 -5.06
C ILE A 2 -16.02 -8.30 -4.83
N VAL A 3 -14.80 -8.69 -5.20
CA VAL A 3 -13.62 -7.83 -5.12
C VAL A 3 -13.16 -7.48 -6.53
N PHE A 4 -12.83 -6.20 -6.75
CA PHE A 4 -12.22 -5.75 -7.99
C PHE A 4 -10.91 -5.03 -7.71
N ASP A 5 -9.90 -5.37 -8.50
CA ASP A 5 -8.73 -4.51 -8.68
C ASP A 5 -9.11 -3.38 -9.64
N LEU A 6 -8.91 -2.15 -9.18
CA LEU A 6 -9.24 -0.92 -9.88
C LEU A 6 -7.97 -0.10 -10.08
N ALA A 7 -7.93 0.68 -11.15
CA ALA A 7 -6.85 1.58 -11.47
C ALA A 7 -7.37 2.96 -11.86
N CYS A 8 -6.71 4.02 -11.39
CA CYS A 8 -7.02 5.37 -11.83
C CYS A 8 -6.31 5.71 -13.14
N LYS A 9 -6.99 6.36 -14.09
CA LYS A 9 -6.38 6.68 -15.40
C LYS A 9 -5.21 7.67 -15.31
N LYS A 10 -5.23 8.57 -14.33
CA LYS A 10 -4.23 9.64 -14.22
C LYS A 10 -2.83 9.14 -13.87
N ALA A 11 -2.72 8.17 -12.97
CA ALA A 11 -1.45 7.74 -12.38
C ALA A 11 -1.29 6.21 -12.33
N ALA A 12 -2.27 5.46 -12.84
CA ALA A 12 -2.28 4.00 -12.83
C ALA A 12 -2.07 3.37 -11.43
N HIS A 13 -2.48 4.06 -10.36
CA HIS A 13 -2.47 3.47 -9.03
C HIS A 13 -3.49 2.33 -8.99
N VAL A 14 -3.01 1.13 -8.65
CA VAL A 14 -3.85 -0.05 -8.47
C VAL A 14 -4.29 -0.14 -7.02
N PHE A 15 -5.57 -0.40 -6.79
CA PHE A 15 -6.15 -0.58 -5.47
C PHE A 15 -7.35 -1.52 -5.52
N GLU A 16 -7.67 -2.10 -4.38
CA GLU A 16 -8.75 -3.08 -4.25
C GLU A 16 -9.99 -2.44 -3.61
N ILE A 17 -11.19 -2.75 -4.13
CA ILE A 17 -12.46 -2.39 -3.49
C ILE A 17 -13.42 -3.60 -3.48
N TRP A 18 -14.13 -3.73 -2.36
CA TRP A 18 -15.16 -4.73 -2.15
C TRP A 18 -16.54 -4.13 -2.42
N PHE A 19 -17.33 -4.83 -3.24
CA PHE A 19 -18.70 -4.45 -3.59
C PHE A 19 -19.68 -5.56 -3.17
N GLY A 20 -20.94 -5.20 -2.89
CA GLY A 20 -21.97 -6.18 -2.57
C GLY A 20 -22.24 -7.13 -3.75
N SER A 21 -22.29 -6.56 -4.96
CA SER A 21 -22.47 -7.24 -6.24
C SER A 21 -21.69 -6.54 -7.36
N SER A 22 -21.60 -7.17 -8.55
CA SER A 22 -21.06 -6.49 -9.73
C SER A 22 -21.95 -5.33 -10.19
N ALA A 23 -23.27 -5.39 -9.92
CA ALA A 23 -24.19 -4.31 -10.27
C ALA A 23 -23.96 -3.07 -9.39
N ASP A 24 -23.64 -3.27 -8.11
CA ASP A 24 -23.32 -2.17 -7.19
C ASP A 24 -22.06 -1.40 -7.64
N TYR A 25 -21.05 -2.11 -8.17
CA TYR A 25 -19.88 -1.46 -8.76
C TYR A 25 -20.26 -0.57 -9.95
N GLU A 26 -21.07 -1.08 -10.89
CA GLU A 26 -21.46 -0.31 -12.07
C GLU A 26 -22.33 0.90 -11.69
N ASP A 27 -23.27 0.77 -10.73
CA ASP A 27 -24.06 1.90 -10.19
C ASP A 27 -23.17 2.96 -9.52
N GLN A 28 -22.30 2.55 -8.60
CA GLN A 28 -21.41 3.47 -7.89
C GLN A 28 -20.44 4.18 -8.85
N LYS A 29 -19.90 3.45 -9.85
CA LYS A 29 -19.06 4.03 -10.89
C LYS A 29 -19.81 5.03 -11.75
N ALA A 30 -21.02 4.70 -12.20
CA ALA A 30 -21.85 5.60 -13.01
C ALA A 30 -22.21 6.89 -12.24
N ARG A 31 -22.33 6.81 -10.92
CA ARG A 31 -22.58 7.94 -10.02
C ARG A 31 -21.31 8.70 -9.61
N GLY A 32 -20.13 8.25 -10.04
CA GLY A 32 -18.85 8.87 -9.69
C GLY A 32 -18.45 8.73 -8.23
N LEU A 33 -18.97 7.72 -7.52
CA LEU A 33 -18.71 7.48 -6.10
C LEU A 33 -17.43 6.68 -5.84
N VAL A 34 -16.82 6.15 -6.91
CA VAL A 34 -15.57 5.38 -6.83
C VAL A 34 -14.40 6.32 -7.12
N THR A 35 -13.54 6.55 -6.12
CA THR A 35 -12.38 7.45 -6.24
C THR A 35 -11.09 6.77 -5.83
N CYS A 36 -9.98 7.17 -6.46
CA CYS A 36 -8.65 6.69 -6.13
C CYS A 36 -8.23 7.18 -4.73
N PRO A 37 -7.88 6.28 -3.79
CA PRO A 37 -7.46 6.68 -2.44
C PRO A 37 -6.12 7.42 -2.40
N TYR A 38 -5.33 7.32 -3.47
CA TYR A 38 -4.00 7.94 -3.54
C TYR A 38 -3.99 9.33 -4.16
N CYS A 39 -4.87 9.60 -5.13
CA CYS A 39 -4.86 10.85 -5.89
C CYS A 39 -6.22 11.56 -6.00
N GLY A 40 -7.29 10.96 -5.46
CA GLY A 40 -8.64 11.53 -5.48
C GLY A 40 -9.32 11.56 -6.85
N SER A 41 -8.72 10.98 -7.90
CA SER A 41 -9.34 10.92 -9.23
C SER A 41 -10.57 9.99 -9.21
N ALA A 42 -11.68 10.43 -9.80
CA ALA A 42 -12.87 9.62 -10.03
C ALA A 42 -12.85 8.85 -11.38
N ASP A 43 -11.80 9.03 -12.18
CA ASP A 43 -11.66 8.34 -13.48
C ASP A 43 -10.99 6.98 -13.27
N ILE A 44 -11.83 6.01 -12.90
CA ILE A 44 -11.45 4.67 -12.45
C ILE A 44 -11.92 3.60 -13.44
N ASP A 45 -11.02 2.68 -13.80
CA ASP A 45 -11.33 1.47 -14.56
C ASP A 45 -10.87 0.20 -13.83
N LYS A 46 -11.40 -0.95 -14.25
CA LYS A 46 -10.90 -2.24 -13.77
C LYS A 46 -9.44 -2.38 -14.20
N ALA A 47 -8.56 -2.71 -13.27
CA ALA A 47 -7.16 -2.94 -13.57
C ALA A 47 -7.02 -4.15 -14.51
N VAL A 48 -5.92 -4.19 -15.28
CA VAL A 48 -5.62 -5.34 -16.14
C VAL A 48 -5.31 -6.54 -15.23
N MET A 49 -6.25 -7.47 -15.15
CA MET A 49 -6.08 -8.72 -14.40
C MET A 49 -5.15 -9.64 -15.19
N ALA A 50 -3.96 -9.94 -14.67
CA ALA A 50 -3.16 -11.03 -15.23
C ALA A 50 -3.87 -12.36 -14.95
N PRO A 51 -4.16 -13.19 -15.96
CA PRO A 51 -4.75 -14.51 -15.71
C PRO A 51 -3.78 -15.34 -14.87
N ASN A 52 -4.31 -16.11 -13.91
CA ASN A 52 -3.51 -17.07 -13.16
C ASN A 52 -3.13 -18.25 -14.08
N VAL A 53 -2.14 -18.04 -14.93
CA VAL A 53 -1.54 -19.09 -15.77
C VAL A 53 -0.57 -19.90 -14.93
N ALA A 54 -0.85 -21.20 -14.79
CA ALA A 54 0.07 -22.13 -14.18
C ALA A 54 1.43 -22.09 -14.90
N ALA A 55 2.52 -22.16 -14.16
CA ALA A 55 3.85 -22.24 -14.73
C ALA A 55 3.94 -23.47 -15.67
N LYS A 56 4.34 -23.24 -16.92
CA LYS A 56 4.58 -24.33 -17.88
C LYS A 56 5.77 -25.15 -17.35
N GLY A 57 5.69 -26.48 -17.31
CA GLY A 57 6.75 -27.35 -16.76
C GLY A 57 8.16 -27.21 -17.40
N ASN A 58 8.29 -26.44 -18.48
CA ASN A 58 9.57 -26.10 -19.13
C ASN A 58 10.02 -24.64 -18.89
N SER A 59 9.34 -23.86 -18.04
CA SER A 59 9.87 -22.58 -17.59
C SER A 59 10.97 -22.86 -16.57
N ARG A 60 12.22 -22.90 -17.03
CA ARG A 60 13.36 -22.75 -16.13
C ARG A 60 13.21 -21.40 -15.44
N SER A 61 12.91 -21.39 -14.16
CA SER A 61 13.02 -20.20 -13.33
C SER A 61 14.51 -19.93 -13.12
N ASP A 62 15.10 -19.09 -13.97
CA ASP A 62 16.46 -18.59 -13.77
C ASP A 62 16.51 -17.46 -12.72
N LEU A 63 15.61 -17.53 -11.73
CA LEU A 63 15.70 -16.69 -10.55
C LEU A 63 16.68 -17.37 -9.61
N GLY A 64 17.97 -17.09 -9.84
CA GLY A 64 19.02 -17.37 -8.88
C GLY A 64 18.69 -16.75 -7.52
N PRO A 65 19.34 -17.21 -6.44
CA PRO A 65 19.09 -16.69 -5.10
C PRO A 65 19.33 -15.17 -5.08
N VAL A 66 18.29 -14.39 -4.81
CA VAL A 66 18.48 -12.99 -4.43
C VAL A 66 19.10 -12.98 -3.03
N PRO A 67 20.30 -12.40 -2.84
CA PRO A 67 20.87 -12.30 -1.52
C PRO A 67 19.97 -11.40 -0.66
N ALA A 68 19.45 -11.95 0.42
CA ALA A 68 18.76 -11.18 1.46
C ALA A 68 19.80 -10.38 2.26
N THR A 69 20.32 -9.31 1.67
CA THR A 69 21.06 -8.29 2.42
C THR A 69 20.06 -7.28 2.96
N VAL A 70 19.37 -7.64 4.04
CA VAL A 70 18.81 -6.64 4.94
C VAL A 70 19.98 -6.14 5.77
N PRO A 71 20.42 -4.86 5.65
CA PRO A 71 21.44 -4.34 6.53
C PRO A 71 20.86 -4.33 7.96
N ALA A 72 21.48 -5.12 8.84
CA ALA A 72 21.16 -5.14 10.24
C ALA A 72 21.40 -3.76 10.86
N ALA A 73 20.32 -3.07 11.23
CA ALA A 73 20.18 -2.23 12.41
C ALA A 73 21.38 -1.32 12.82
N ALA A 74 22.04 -0.65 11.87
CA ALA A 74 23.15 0.26 12.21
C ALA A 74 22.70 1.58 12.87
N ASN A 75 21.40 1.85 12.97
CA ASN A 75 20.87 3.16 13.42
C ASN A 75 19.76 3.07 14.48
N VAL A 76 19.67 1.97 15.23
CA VAL A 76 18.74 1.87 16.37
C VAL A 76 19.44 2.43 17.60
N PRO A 77 18.94 3.52 18.23
CA PRO A 77 19.52 4.06 19.45
C PRO A 77 19.55 2.99 20.55
N THR A 78 20.62 2.95 21.31
CA THR A 78 20.67 2.09 22.49
C THR A 78 19.57 2.47 23.49
N PRO A 79 19.12 1.54 24.36
CA PRO A 79 18.10 1.85 25.37
C PRO A 79 18.47 3.03 26.29
N ALA A 80 19.76 3.29 26.51
CA ALA A 80 20.24 4.43 27.28
C ALA A 80 20.03 5.76 26.53
N GLN A 81 20.41 5.78 25.25
CA GLN A 81 20.21 6.96 24.38
C GLN A 81 18.73 7.28 24.17
N PHE A 82 17.88 6.25 24.09
CA PHE A 82 16.43 6.44 23.98
C PHE A 82 15.84 7.09 25.24
N LYS A 83 16.23 6.62 26.43
CA LYS A 83 15.77 7.20 27.71
C LYS A 83 16.17 8.67 27.85
N GLU A 84 17.39 9.02 27.47
CA GLU A 84 17.87 10.41 27.53
C GLU A 84 17.10 11.33 26.56
N MET A 85 16.80 10.84 25.35
CA MET A 85 16.02 11.60 24.37
C MET A 85 14.58 11.87 24.85
N VAL A 86 13.94 10.86 25.45
CA VAL A 86 12.57 10.99 26.00
C VAL A 86 12.55 11.97 27.19
N ALA A 87 13.56 11.92 28.07
CA ALA A 87 13.66 12.86 29.20
C ALA A 87 13.77 14.32 28.72
N LYS A 88 14.64 14.59 27.72
CA LYS A 88 14.78 15.94 27.14
C LYS A 88 13.50 16.42 26.43
N LEU A 89 12.78 15.52 25.76
CA LEU A 89 11.49 15.84 25.14
C LEU A 89 10.43 16.22 26.18
N ALA A 90 10.38 15.51 27.32
CA ALA A 90 9.44 15.81 28.39
C ALA A 90 9.70 17.18 29.04
N GLU A 91 10.96 17.55 29.25
CA GLU A 91 11.33 18.87 29.78
C GLU A 91 10.97 20.02 28.84
N VAL A 92 11.15 19.83 27.53
CA VAL A 92 10.77 20.83 26.52
C VAL A 92 9.25 20.96 26.44
N GLN A 93 8.51 19.85 26.51
CA GLN A 93 7.04 19.88 26.53
C GLN A 93 6.50 20.59 27.76
N ALA A 94 7.09 20.37 28.94
CA ALA A 94 6.70 21.08 30.16
C ALA A 94 6.88 22.60 30.03
N LYS A 95 8.03 23.06 29.51
CA LYS A 95 8.32 24.48 29.30
C LYS A 95 7.47 25.15 28.20
N MET A 96 6.88 24.40 27.28
CA MET A 96 6.00 24.94 26.23
C MET A 96 4.53 25.05 26.68
N LEU A 97 4.16 24.38 27.77
CA LEU A 97 2.79 24.37 28.31
C LEU A 97 2.60 25.32 29.51
N GLU A 98 3.67 25.97 29.97
CA GLU A 98 3.66 27.09 30.92
C GLU A 98 3.60 28.44 30.19
#